data_AF-A0AAD6UBQ1-F1
#
_entry.id   AF-A0AAD6UBQ1-F1
#
_cell.length_a   1.000
_cell.length_b   1.000
_cell.length_c   1.000
_cell.angle_alpha   90.00
_cell.angle_beta   90.00
_cell.angle_gamma   90.00
#
_symmetry.space_group_name_H-M   'P 1'
#
loop_
_entity.id
_entity.type
_entity.pdbx_description
1 polymer ?
#
loop_
_entity_poly.entity_id
_entity_poly.type
_entity_poly.pdbx_seq_one_letter_code
_entity_poly.pdbx_strand_id
1 'polypeptide(L)'
;MTIDHRPSVGLARLHQRVARYYPSPANASLYWGDEIVISSDGRTLYASTRSRNINFPGYISGWSLNADGSLGDTLFVNPTPEAGGTSNILSVSPWNDASKNMLVLTDQDTDFVALYELQGRELVLLDRVNITGTNCCSGSVWLD
;
A
#
# COMPACT_ATOMS: atom_id res chain seq x y z
N MET A 1 8.43 20.13 -53.20
CA MET A 1 7.10 19.79 -52.66
C MET A 1 7.22 18.41 -52.04
N THR A 2 7.37 18.36 -50.71
CA THR A 2 7.40 17.11 -49.96
C THR A 2 6.47 17.32 -48.79
N ILE A 3 5.32 16.65 -48.83
CA ILE A 3 4.31 16.68 -47.77
C ILE A 3 4.76 15.64 -46.74
N ASP A 4 5.18 16.09 -45.56
CA ASP A 4 5.41 15.23 -44.40
C ASP A 4 4.06 15.01 -43.69
N HIS A 5 3.48 13.83 -43.87
CA HIS A 5 2.34 13.36 -43.07
C HIS A 5 2.87 12.71 -41.80
N ARG A 6 3.11 13.52 -40.77
CA ARG A 6 3.12 13.01 -39.39
C ARG A 6 1.75 13.28 -38.76
N PRO A 7 1.02 12.26 -38.30
CA PRO A 7 -0.18 12.48 -37.50
C PRO A 7 0.24 13.18 -36.21
N SER A 8 -0.40 14.30 -35.91
CA SER A 8 -0.27 14.99 -34.64
C SER A 8 -0.83 14.09 -33.54
N VAL A 9 0.03 13.33 -32.87
CA VAL A 9 -0.32 12.66 -31.62
C VAL A 9 -0.51 13.77 -30.60
N GLY A 10 -1.77 14.13 -30.34
CA GLY A 10 -2.11 15.01 -29.24
C GLY A 10 -1.53 14.43 -27.97
N LEU A 11 -0.65 15.17 -27.31
CA LEU A 11 -0.16 14.83 -25.98
C LEU A 11 -1.38 14.73 -25.07
N ALA A 12 -1.82 13.50 -24.78
CA ALA A 12 -2.75 13.26 -23.70
C ALA A 12 -2.11 13.86 -22.45
N ARG A 13 -2.68 14.96 -21.96
CA ARG A 13 -2.34 15.49 -20.64
C ARG A 13 -2.76 14.40 -19.65
N LEU A 14 -1.81 13.58 -19.23
CA LEU A 14 -1.94 12.81 -18.00
C LEU A 14 -2.19 13.84 -16.90
N HIS A 15 -3.44 13.93 -16.46
CA HIS A 15 -3.77 14.64 -15.23
C HIS A 15 -3.18 13.81 -14.09
N GLN A 16 -1.91 14.08 -13.78
CA GLN A 16 -1.23 13.44 -12.66
C GLN A 16 -1.83 14.01 -11.37
N ARG A 17 -2.88 13.35 -10.86
CA ARG A 17 -3.35 13.58 -9.49
C ARG A 17 -2.29 12.99 -8.56
N VAL A 18 -1.58 13.86 -7.85
CA VAL A 18 -0.66 13.46 -6.79
C VAL A 18 -1.50 13.22 -5.54
N ALA A 19 -1.75 11.96 -5.22
CA ALA A 19 -2.45 11.61 -3.99
C ALA A 19 -1.52 11.83 -2.78
N ARG A 20 -2.10 12.10 -1.60
CA ARG A 20 -1.30 12.20 -0.37
C ARG A 20 -0.73 10.81 -0.08
N TYR A 21 0.58 10.70 -0.21
CA TYR A 21 1.37 9.51 0.07
C TYR A 21 2.52 9.91 0.99
N TYR A 22 2.92 8.99 1.85
CA TYR A 22 4.12 9.14 2.64
C TYR A 22 5.05 7.99 2.24
N PRO A 23 6.25 8.29 1.73
CA PRO A 23 6.99 9.56 1.77
C PRO A 23 6.50 10.65 0.79
N SER A 24 6.64 11.90 1.21
CA SER A 24 6.65 13.09 0.36
C SER A 24 7.97 13.22 -0.42
N PRO A 25 8.06 14.06 -1.47
CA PRO A 25 9.33 14.31 -2.14
C PRO A 25 10.45 14.79 -1.20
N ALA A 26 10.12 15.52 -0.13
CA ALA A 26 11.09 16.05 0.82
C ALA A 26 11.75 14.97 1.70
N ASN A 27 11.14 13.80 1.87
CA ASN A 27 11.65 12.70 2.69
C ASN A 27 11.75 11.38 1.93
N ALA A 28 11.65 11.39 0.60
CA ALA A 28 11.75 10.20 -0.23
C ALA A 28 13.08 9.43 -0.06
N SER A 29 14.15 10.10 0.37
CA SER A 29 15.43 9.45 0.68
C SER A 29 15.43 8.66 2.00
N LEU A 30 14.46 8.90 2.87
CA LEU A 30 14.34 8.26 4.20
C LEU A 30 13.51 6.98 4.17
N TYR A 31 12.76 6.75 3.09
CA TYR A 31 11.82 5.63 2.98
C TYR A 31 12.04 4.86 1.68
N TRP A 32 11.61 3.60 1.68
CA TRP A 32 11.49 2.78 0.48
C TRP A 32 10.02 2.42 0.29
N GLY A 33 9.52 2.59 -0.93
CA GLY A 33 8.27 1.94 -1.34
C GLY A 33 8.44 0.43 -1.27
N ASP A 34 7.42 -0.28 -0.81
CA ASP A 34 7.48 -1.73 -0.61
C ASP A 34 6.42 -2.43 -1.46
N GLU A 35 5.16 -2.43 -1.02
CA GLU A 35 4.09 -3.19 -1.71
C GLU A 35 2.92 -2.29 -2.14
N ILE A 36 2.24 -2.67 -3.22
CA ILE A 36 0.96 -2.07 -3.66
C ILE A 36 -0.03 -3.20 -3.94
N VAL A 37 -1.18 -3.15 -3.28
CA VAL A 37 -2.26 -4.16 -3.42
C VAL A 37 -3.61 -3.51 -3.60
N ILE A 38 -4.57 -4.23 -4.20
CA ILE A 38 -5.94 -3.77 -4.44
C ILE A 38 -6.89 -4.75 -3.75
N SER A 39 -7.90 -4.25 -3.02
CA SER A 39 -8.94 -5.09 -2.40
C SER A 39 -9.63 -6.00 -3.43
N SER A 40 -10.13 -7.15 -2.98
CA SER A 40 -10.76 -8.16 -3.86
C SER A 40 -11.98 -7.65 -4.63
N ASP A 41 -12.62 -6.58 -4.16
CA ASP A 41 -13.74 -5.91 -4.83
C ASP A 41 -13.31 -4.80 -5.81
N GLY A 42 -12.00 -4.54 -5.92
CA GLY A 42 -11.42 -3.54 -6.82
C GLY A 42 -11.63 -2.09 -6.37
N ARG A 43 -12.09 -1.83 -5.14
CA ARG A 43 -12.50 -0.49 -4.69
C ARG A 43 -11.47 0.26 -3.86
N THR A 44 -10.44 -0.41 -3.38
CA THR A 44 -9.41 0.21 -2.54
C THR A 44 -8.03 -0.20 -2.97
N LEU A 45 -7.14 0.78 -3.16
CA LEU A 45 -5.71 0.56 -3.33
C LEU A 45 -5.01 0.85 -2.01
N TYR A 46 -4.12 -0.06 -1.60
CA TYR A 46 -3.24 0.12 -0.47
C TYR A 46 -1.80 0.16 -0.95
N ALA A 47 -0.97 0.95 -0.27
CA ALA A 47 0.47 0.94 -0.49
C ALA A 47 1.19 1.02 0.85
N SER A 48 2.31 0.31 0.96
CA SER A 48 3.20 0.38 2.11
C SER A 48 4.54 1.02 1.76
N THR A 49 5.17 1.61 2.77
CA THR A 49 6.58 1.99 2.75
C THR A 49 7.26 1.56 4.02
N ARG A 50 8.55 1.25 3.91
CA ARG A 50 9.44 0.96 5.02
C ARG A 50 10.43 2.09 5.24
N SER A 51 10.80 2.31 6.50
CA SER A 51 11.80 3.30 6.89
C SER A 51 13.20 2.75 6.65
N ARG A 52 14.14 3.62 6.25
CA ARG A 52 15.57 3.29 6.23
C ARG A 52 16.24 3.35 7.60
N ASN A 53 15.54 3.86 8.60
CA ASN A 53 16.03 4.00 9.97
C ASN A 53 15.03 3.34 10.92
N ILE A 54 15.51 2.34 11.65
CA ILE A 54 14.74 1.52 12.60
C ILE A 54 14.01 2.33 13.69
N ASN A 55 14.45 3.55 13.98
CA ASN A 55 13.81 4.42 14.96
C ASN A 55 12.58 5.16 14.41
N PHE A 56 12.26 5.00 13.13
CA PHE A 56 11.08 5.60 12.50
C PHE A 56 10.20 4.51 11.90
N PRO A 57 8.87 4.63 12.02
CA PRO A 57 7.95 3.65 11.46
C PRO A 57 7.95 3.72 9.93
N GLY A 58 7.57 2.63 9.28
CA GLY A 58 7.03 2.68 7.92
C GLY A 58 5.61 3.28 7.89
N TYR A 59 4.93 3.16 6.75
CA TYR A 59 3.57 3.70 6.58
C TYR A 59 2.71 2.79 5.71
N ILE A 60 1.42 2.67 6.04
CA ILE A 60 0.38 2.15 5.16
C ILE A 60 -0.52 3.32 4.76
N SER A 61 -0.78 3.43 3.46
CA SER A 61 -1.69 4.41 2.89
C SER A 61 -2.79 3.69 2.11
N GLY A 62 -4.01 4.25 2.15
CA GLY A 62 -5.17 3.70 1.46
C GLY A 62 -5.91 4.76 0.65
N TRP A 63 -6.36 4.40 -0.55
CA TRP A 63 -7.15 5.25 -1.43
C TRP A 63 -8.32 4.49 -2.01
N SER A 64 -9.47 5.14 -2.14
CA SER A 64 -10.57 4.58 -2.94
C SER A 64 -10.20 4.58 -4.43
N LEU A 65 -10.70 3.62 -5.17
CA LEU A 65 -10.65 3.57 -6.63
C LEU A 65 -12.02 3.88 -7.23
N ASN A 66 -12.02 4.69 -8.27
CA ASN A 66 -13.19 4.91 -9.11
C ASN A 66 -13.40 3.68 -10.02
N ALA A 67 -14.61 3.57 -10.60
CA ALA A 67 -14.95 2.45 -11.48
C ALA A 67 -14.08 2.35 -12.74
N ASP A 68 -13.42 3.43 -13.15
CA ASP A 68 -12.48 3.48 -14.27
C ASP A 68 -11.03 3.15 -13.87
N GLY A 69 -10.79 2.79 -12.60
CA GLY A 69 -9.47 2.50 -12.04
C GLY A 69 -8.67 3.74 -11.65
N SER A 70 -9.21 4.95 -11.82
CA SER A 70 -8.54 6.15 -11.34
C SER A 70 -8.58 6.27 -9.82
N LEU A 71 -7.55 6.88 -9.22
CA LEU A 71 -7.53 7.18 -7.79
C LEU A 71 -8.63 8.18 -7.42
N GLY A 72 -9.46 7.80 -6.45
CA GLY A 72 -10.43 8.66 -5.78
C GLY A 72 -9.83 9.36 -4.56
N ASP A 73 -10.55 9.32 -3.45
CA ASP A 73 -10.15 9.92 -2.18
C ASP A 73 -8.98 9.19 -1.50
N THR A 74 -8.13 9.95 -0.80
CA THR A 74 -7.24 9.39 0.23
C THR A 74 -8.08 9.01 1.45
N LEU A 75 -8.09 7.73 1.80
CA LEU A 75 -8.83 7.21 2.95
C LEU A 75 -8.05 7.45 4.24
N PHE A 76 -6.78 7.02 4.28
CA PHE A 76 -5.88 7.17 5.41
C PHE A 76 -4.41 7.15 5.00
N VAL A 77 -3.54 7.62 5.89
CA VAL A 77 -2.08 7.47 5.85
C VAL A 77 -1.63 7.28 7.29
N ASN A 78 -1.32 6.04 7.66
CA ASN A 78 -1.03 5.67 9.04
C ASN A 78 0.40 5.14 9.15
N PRO A 79 1.13 5.46 10.25
CA PRO A 79 2.40 4.79 10.51
C PRO A 79 2.16 3.30 10.75
N THR A 80 3.06 2.44 10.27
CA THR A 80 3.13 1.06 10.76
C THR A 80 3.68 1.04 12.18
N PRO A 81 3.44 -0.02 12.95
CA PRO A 81 3.93 -0.02 14.33
C PRO A 81 5.47 -0.04 14.40
N GLU A 82 6.15 -0.53 13.36
CA GLU A 82 7.61 -0.67 13.27
C GLU A 82 8.16 -0.20 11.91
N ALA A 83 9.49 -0.24 11.72
CA ALA A 83 10.15 0.32 10.56
C ALA A 83 9.94 -0.49 9.27
N GLY A 84 9.57 -1.77 9.37
CA GLY A 84 9.39 -2.69 8.23
C GLY A 84 10.57 -3.63 7.99
N GLY A 85 11.80 -3.20 8.31
CA GLY A 85 13.01 -3.97 8.01
C GLY A 85 13.15 -4.22 6.49
N THR A 86 13.22 -5.48 6.10
CA THR A 86 13.15 -5.93 4.69
C THR A 86 11.75 -6.40 4.25
N SER A 87 10.74 -6.17 5.09
CA SER A 87 9.32 -6.36 4.79
C SER A 87 8.57 -5.02 4.92
N ASN A 88 7.41 -5.00 5.60
CA ASN A 88 6.30 -4.07 5.42
C ASN A 88 5.38 -4.45 4.24
N ILE A 89 5.33 -5.75 3.94
CA ILE A 89 4.58 -6.27 2.80
C ILE A 89 3.11 -6.39 3.17
N LEU A 90 2.26 -6.03 2.22
CA LEU A 90 0.81 -6.12 2.34
C LEU A 90 0.28 -7.32 1.55
N SER A 91 -0.72 -8.00 2.08
CA SER A 91 -1.57 -8.90 1.30
C SER A 91 -3.03 -8.68 1.64
N VAL A 92 -3.90 -8.62 0.65
CA VAL A 92 -5.35 -8.46 0.88
C VAL A 92 -6.04 -9.82 0.89
N SER A 93 -7.19 -9.89 1.56
CA SER A 93 -8.09 -11.03 1.36
C SER A 93 -8.39 -11.21 -0.13
N PRO A 94 -8.29 -12.44 -0.67
CA PRO A 94 -8.63 -12.72 -2.06
C PRO A 94 -10.14 -12.86 -2.29
N TRP A 95 -10.96 -12.91 -1.23
CA TRP A 95 -12.40 -13.18 -1.34
C TRP A 95 -13.21 -11.89 -1.32
N ASN A 96 -14.23 -11.81 -2.20
CA ASN A 96 -15.16 -10.68 -2.25
C ASN A 96 -16.39 -10.94 -1.37
N ASP A 97 -16.16 -11.10 -0.06
CA ASP A 97 -17.19 -11.34 0.94
C ASP A 97 -17.03 -10.36 2.13
N ALA A 98 -17.30 -10.81 3.36
CA ALA A 98 -17.09 -10.00 4.57
C ALA A 98 -15.61 -9.63 4.77
N SER A 99 -14.68 -10.43 4.26
CA SER A 99 -13.23 -10.22 4.42
C SER A 99 -12.60 -9.28 3.40
N LYS A 100 -13.35 -8.79 2.40
CA LYS A 100 -12.79 -7.97 1.28
C LYS A 100 -12.05 -6.71 1.72
N ASN A 101 -12.36 -6.21 2.92
CA ASN A 101 -11.72 -5.03 3.52
C ASN A 101 -10.55 -5.39 4.43
N MET A 102 -10.21 -6.67 4.55
CA MET A 102 -9.11 -7.15 5.38
C MET A 102 -7.80 -7.19 4.60
N LEU A 103 -6.72 -6.87 5.30
CA LEU A 103 -5.36 -6.98 4.80
C LEU A 103 -4.41 -7.40 5.92
N VAL A 104 -3.37 -8.13 5.54
CA VAL A 104 -2.27 -8.50 6.41
C VAL A 104 -1.09 -7.58 6.14
N LEU A 105 -0.44 -7.14 7.22
CA LEU A 105 0.88 -6.53 7.23
C LEU A 105 1.88 -7.52 7.80
N THR A 106 3.02 -7.69 7.14
CA THR A 106 4.17 -8.44 7.70
C THR A 106 5.34 -7.51 7.96
N ASP A 107 6.11 -7.81 9.00
CA ASP A 107 7.27 -7.02 9.41
C ASP A 107 8.39 -7.93 9.90
N GLN A 108 9.60 -7.64 9.41
CA GLN A 108 10.83 -8.36 9.73
C GLN A 108 11.74 -7.56 10.68
N ASP A 109 11.32 -6.37 11.09
CA ASP A 109 12.06 -5.54 12.05
C ASP A 109 11.91 -6.10 13.47
N THR A 110 10.68 -6.48 13.82
CA THR A 110 10.34 -7.07 15.13
C THR A 110 9.59 -8.40 15.02
N ASP A 111 9.59 -9.01 13.83
CA ASP A 111 9.05 -10.34 13.54
C ASP A 111 7.55 -10.47 13.89
N PHE A 112 6.65 -9.84 13.12
CA PHE A 112 5.20 -10.02 13.30
C PHE A 112 4.39 -10.12 12.01
N VAL A 113 3.18 -10.66 12.19
CA VAL A 113 2.08 -10.65 11.21
C VAL A 113 0.87 -10.01 11.87
N ALA A 114 0.28 -8.99 11.24
CA ALA A 114 -0.86 -8.26 11.78
C ALA A 114 -2.01 -8.22 10.77
N LEU A 115 -3.22 -8.53 11.23
CA LEU A 115 -4.45 -8.48 10.45
C LEU A 115 -5.16 -7.15 10.73
N TYR A 116 -5.48 -6.43 9.68
CA TYR A 116 -6.23 -5.18 9.72
C TYR A 116 -7.53 -5.30 8.93
N GLU A 117 -8.50 -4.44 9.24
CA GLU A 117 -9.71 -4.23 8.46
C GLU A 117 -9.93 -2.74 8.21
N LEU A 118 -10.24 -2.39 6.96
CA LEU A 118 -10.73 -1.06 6.62
C LEU A 118 -12.21 -0.91 7.00
N GLN A 119 -12.48 -0.06 7.98
CA GLN A 119 -13.82 0.30 8.44
C GLN A 119 -14.12 1.76 8.07
N GLY A 120 -14.79 1.95 6.93
CA GLY A 120 -15.07 3.28 6.38
C GLY A 120 -13.79 3.97 5.88
N ARG A 121 -13.17 4.81 6.72
CA ARG A 121 -11.89 5.48 6.43
C ARG A 121 -10.81 5.16 7.45
N GLU A 122 -11.09 4.27 8.39
CA GLU A 122 -10.17 3.88 9.45
C GLU A 122 -9.61 2.50 9.18
N LEU A 123 -8.29 2.35 9.33
CA LEU A 123 -7.62 1.06 9.29
C LEU A 123 -7.51 0.53 10.73
N VAL A 124 -8.33 -0.47 11.05
CA VAL A 124 -8.45 -1.03 12.40
C VAL A 124 -7.59 -2.27 12.51
N LEU A 125 -6.73 -2.35 13.52
CA LEU A 125 -6.00 -3.58 13.86
C LEU A 125 -6.98 -4.57 14.50
N LEU A 126 -7.16 -5.74 13.87
CA LEU A 126 -8.01 -6.81 14.39
C LEU A 126 -7.22 -7.77 15.28
N ASP A 127 -6.05 -8.19 14.83
CA ASP A 127 -5.20 -9.12 15.57
C ASP A 127 -3.72 -9.02 15.14
N ARG A 128 -2.80 -9.47 15.99
CA ARG A 128 -1.36 -9.51 15.73
C ARG A 128 -0.72 -10.72 16.41
N VAL A 129 0.12 -11.43 15.66
CA VAL A 129 1.00 -12.46 16.21
C VAL A 129 2.46 -12.06 16.04
N ASN A 130 3.23 -12.17 17.12
CA ASN A 130 4.68 -12.02 17.10
C ASN A 130 5.33 -13.39 16.95
N ILE A 131 6.22 -13.54 15.97
CA ILE A 131 6.93 -14.78 15.65
C ILE A 131 8.43 -14.59 15.93
N THR A 132 8.72 -14.21 17.17
CA THR A 132 10.05 -13.73 17.59
C THR A 132 11.14 -14.78 17.46
N GLY A 133 12.35 -14.35 17.11
CA GLY A 133 13.56 -15.19 17.15
C GLY A 133 13.77 -16.04 15.91
N THR A 134 13.03 -15.75 14.85
CA THR A 134 13.08 -16.50 13.58
C THR A 134 13.48 -15.65 12.38
N ASN A 135 13.61 -14.31 12.56
CA ASN A 135 13.90 -13.36 11.47
C ASN A 135 12.89 -13.54 10.33
N CYS A 136 11.62 -13.58 10.70
CA CYS A 136 10.51 -14.00 9.85
C CYS A 136 10.00 -12.88 8.96
N CYS A 137 8.90 -13.24 8.30
CA CYS A 137 7.82 -12.35 7.92
C CYS A 137 8.12 -11.47 6.71
N SER A 138 8.87 -12.01 5.75
CA SER A 138 9.09 -11.39 4.43
C SER A 138 7.90 -11.49 3.47
N GLY A 139 6.70 -11.84 3.94
CA GLY A 139 5.48 -11.92 3.11
C GLY A 139 4.42 -12.85 3.70
N SER A 140 3.21 -12.76 3.16
CA SER A 140 2.06 -13.59 3.56
C SER A 140 1.24 -13.99 2.34
N VAL A 141 0.55 -15.13 2.45
CA VAL A 141 -0.46 -15.59 1.49
C VAL A 141 -1.70 -16.00 2.26
N TRP A 142 -2.86 -15.76 1.66
CA TRP A 142 -4.15 -16.16 2.21
C TRP A 142 -4.50 -17.55 1.70
N LEU A 143 -4.87 -18.45 2.62
CA LEU A 143 -5.38 -19.78 2.34
C LEU A 143 -6.53 -20.05 3.31
N ASP A 144 -7.58 -20.68 2.82
CA ASP A 144 -8.71 -21.22 3.59
C ASP A 144 -8.98 -22.65 3.12
#